data_AF-A0A932E4L0-F1
#
_entry.id   AF-A0A932E4L0-F1
#
_cell.length_a   1.000
_cell.length_b   1.000
_cell.length_c   1.000
_cell.angle_alpha   90.00
_cell.angle_beta   90.00
_cell.angle_gamma   90.00
#
_symmetry.space_group_name_H-M   'P 1'
#
loop_
_entity.id
_entity.type
_entity.pdbx_description
1 polymer ?
#
loop_
_entity_poly.entity_id
_entity_poly.type
_entity_poly.pdbx_seq_one_letter_code
_entity_poly.pdbx_strand_id
1 'polypeptide(L)'
;MFYNLLAGMFSNDLAVDLGTANTLVYVRGEGIVLNEPSIVAIHQADHSVLAVGHEAKAMLGRTPGNIVAIRPLKDGVIADFDVTEKMLHYFISKVHRRRTLVRPRIVIGVPSGITQVEKRAVRDSAMQAGAREVYLIEEP
;
A
#
# COMPACT_ATOMS: atom_id res chain seq x y z
N MET A 1 -23.65 5.41 27.25
CA MET A 1 -23.92 4.20 26.44
C MET A 1 -24.15 4.47 24.95
N PHE A 2 -24.75 5.59 24.53
CA PHE A 2 -24.96 5.92 23.11
C PHE A 2 -23.70 6.30 22.31
N TYR A 3 -22.67 6.89 22.93
CA TYR A 3 -21.46 7.35 22.24
C TYR A 3 -20.58 6.23 21.65
N ASN A 4 -20.60 5.03 22.25
CA ASN A 4 -19.79 3.90 21.77
C ASN A 4 -20.38 3.21 20.52
N LEU A 5 -21.70 3.32 20.29
CA LEU A 5 -22.35 2.70 19.13
C LEU A 5 -22.07 3.48 17.84
N LEU A 6 -22.00 4.81 17.92
CA LEU A 6 -21.59 5.65 16.80
C LEU A 6 -20.08 5.53 16.54
N ALA A 7 -19.23 5.52 17.57
CA ALA A 7 -17.78 5.37 17.39
C ALA A 7 -17.36 4.03 16.75
N GLY A 8 -18.13 2.95 16.97
CA GLY A 8 -17.84 1.61 16.43
C GLY A 8 -18.11 1.44 14.93
N MET A 9 -18.95 2.27 14.32
CA MET A 9 -19.27 2.22 12.88
C MET A 9 -18.36 3.09 11.99
N PHE A 10 -17.47 3.91 12.59
CA PHE A 10 -16.64 4.87 11.85
C PHE A 10 -15.13 4.61 11.92
N SER A 11 -14.67 3.52 12.54
CA SER A 11 -13.25 3.17 12.57
C SER A 11 -12.86 2.47 11.27
N ASN A 12 -12.49 3.24 10.25
CA ASN A 12 -11.84 2.75 9.03
C ASN A 12 -10.35 2.42 9.28
N ASP A 13 -9.97 1.99 10.49
CA ASP A 13 -8.57 1.73 10.80
C ASP A 13 -8.07 0.60 9.89
N LEU A 14 -6.93 0.85 9.22
CA LEU A 14 -6.34 -0.05 8.25
C LEU A 14 -5.08 -0.69 8.82
N ALA A 15 -4.85 -1.96 8.49
CA ALA A 15 -3.53 -2.56 8.56
C ALA A 15 -3.09 -2.93 7.14
N VAL A 16 -1.84 -2.63 6.80
CA VAL A 16 -1.23 -2.97 5.51
C VAL A 16 -0.04 -3.89 5.79
N ASP A 17 0.01 -5.01 5.08
CA ASP A 17 1.14 -5.94 5.07
C ASP A 17 1.84 -5.77 3.71
N LEU A 18 3.06 -5.22 3.73
CA LEU A 18 3.88 -4.98 2.54
C LEU A 18 4.78 -6.18 2.24
N GLY A 19 4.17 -7.28 1.82
CA GLY A 19 4.90 -8.48 1.43
C GLY A 19 5.59 -8.35 0.07
N THR A 20 6.70 -9.07 -0.10
CA THR A 20 7.47 -9.13 -1.36
C THR A 20 6.66 -9.70 -2.54
N ALA A 21 5.76 -10.64 -2.25
CA ALA A 21 4.92 -11.29 -3.26
C ALA A 21 3.55 -10.64 -3.40
N ASN A 22 2.89 -10.38 -2.27
CA ASN A 22 1.55 -9.80 -2.23
C ASN A 22 1.47 -8.74 -1.13
N THR A 23 0.65 -7.73 -1.38
CA THR A 23 0.26 -6.73 -0.40
C THR A 23 -1.16 -7.03 0.07
N LEU A 24 -1.36 -7.03 1.37
CA LEU A 24 -2.68 -7.22 1.97
C LEU A 24 -3.12 -5.95 2.68
N VAL A 25 -4.43 -5.65 2.61
CA VAL A 25 -5.04 -4.60 3.42
C VAL A 25 -6.18 -5.22 4.23
N TYR A 26 -6.08 -5.05 5.54
CA TYR A 26 -7.08 -5.42 6.52
C TYR A 26 -7.81 -4.18 7.01
N VAL A 27 -9.13 -4.26 7.17
CA VAL A 27 -9.95 -3.22 7.78
C VAL A 27 -10.51 -3.74 9.09
N ARG A 28 -10.35 -2.95 10.16
CA ARG A 28 -10.88 -3.28 11.47
C ARG A 28 -12.38 -3.52 11.40
N GLY A 29 -12.80 -4.69 11.87
CA GLY A 29 -14.21 -5.10 11.89
C GLY A 29 -14.70 -5.77 10.61
N GLU A 30 -13.89 -5.83 9.55
CA GLU A 30 -14.30 -6.42 8.27
C GLU A 30 -13.37 -7.53 7.78
N GLY A 31 -12.09 -7.52 8.15
CA GLY A 31 -11.14 -8.53 7.70
C GLY A 31 -10.24 -8.04 6.56
N ILE A 32 -9.66 -8.98 5.83
CA ILE A 32 -8.83 -8.70 4.65
C ILE A 32 -9.74 -8.29 3.50
N VAL A 33 -9.60 -7.05 3.03
CA VAL A 33 -10.42 -6.49 1.93
C VAL A 33 -9.65 -6.36 0.62
N LEU A 34 -8.33 -6.50 0.67
CA LEU A 34 -7.44 -6.46 -0.47
C LEU A 34 -6.33 -7.50 -0.28
N ASN A 35 -6.09 -8.29 -1.32
CA ASN A 35 -4.94 -9.17 -1.47
C ASN A 35 -4.51 -9.09 -2.93
N GLU A 36 -3.46 -8.33 -3.22
CA GLU A 36 -3.01 -8.00 -4.57
C GLU A 36 -1.51 -8.30 -4.71
N PRO A 37 -1.03 -8.76 -5.87
CA PRO A 37 0.40 -8.90 -6.13
C PRO A 37 1.15 -7.59 -5.86
N SER A 38 2.33 -7.67 -5.23
CA SER A 38 3.21 -6.50 -5.02
C SER A 38 3.98 -6.16 -6.30
N ILE A 39 3.25 -5.75 -7.33
CA ILE A 39 3.76 -5.48 -8.67
C ILE A 39 3.16 -4.16 -9.18
N VAL A 40 4.00 -3.36 -9.83
CA VAL A 40 3.63 -2.11 -10.47
C VAL A 40 4.10 -2.14 -11.93
N ALA A 41 3.22 -1.80 -12.87
CA ALA A 41 3.60 -1.56 -14.25
C ALA A 41 3.80 -0.05 -14.43
N ILE A 42 4.98 0.34 -14.92
CA ILE A 42 5.33 1.73 -15.18
C ILE A 42 5.75 1.93 -16.63
N HIS A 43 5.59 3.16 -17.11
CA HIS A 43 6.21 3.61 -18.35
C HIS A 43 7.68 3.99 -18.08
N GLN A 44 8.62 3.43 -18.87
CA GLN A 44 10.06 3.58 -18.60
C GLN A 44 10.58 5.01 -18.78
N ALA A 45 9.96 5.82 -19.65
CA ALA A 45 10.50 7.15 -19.95
C ALA A 45 10.26 8.17 -18.82
N ASP A 46 9.15 8.04 -18.09
CA ASP A 46 8.70 9.02 -17.09
C ASP A 46 8.33 8.40 -15.74
N HIS A 47 8.48 7.08 -15.59
CA HIS A 47 8.12 6.33 -14.40
C HIS A 47 6.66 6.53 -13.95
N SER A 48 5.78 6.89 -14.88
CA SER A 48 4.34 7.00 -14.61
C SER A 48 3.74 5.61 -14.36
N VAL A 49 2.86 5.52 -13.37
CA VAL A 49 2.16 4.26 -13.04
C VAL A 49 1.06 4.02 -14.05
N LEU A 50 1.09 2.84 -14.69
CA LEU A 50 0.06 2.40 -15.62
C LEU A 50 -0.92 1.44 -14.96
N ALA A 51 -0.42 0.54 -14.11
CA ALA A 51 -1.23 -0.41 -13.36
C ALA A 51 -0.51 -0.87 -12.10
N VAL A 52 -1.28 -1.39 -11.14
CA VAL A 52 -0.80 -1.94 -9.86
C VAL A 52 -1.55 -3.23 -9.57
N GLY A 53 -0.92 -4.20 -8.90
CA GLY A 53 -1.59 -5.42 -8.48
C GLY A 53 -1.81 -6.43 -9.60
N HIS A 54 -2.99 -7.03 -9.65
CA HIS A 54 -3.34 -8.02 -10.67
C HIS A 54 -3.24 -7.48 -12.10
N GLU A 55 -3.60 -6.21 -12.32
CA GLU A 55 -3.50 -5.56 -13.63
C GLU A 55 -2.04 -5.45 -14.08
N ALA A 56 -1.14 -5.04 -13.20
CA ALA A 56 0.30 -5.01 -13.47
C ALA A 56 0.87 -6.41 -13.69
N LYS A 57 0.41 -7.41 -12.92
CA LYS A 57 0.82 -8.80 -13.09
C LYS A 57 0.39 -9.36 -14.45
N ALA A 58 -0.79 -9.00 -14.95
CA ALA A 58 -1.28 -9.43 -16.25
C ALA A 58 -0.46 -8.87 -17.44
N MET A 59 0.28 -7.78 -17.19
CA MET A 59 1.16 -7.13 -18.16
C MET A 59 2.54 -7.82 -18.29
N LEU A 60 2.93 -8.69 -17.35
CA LEU A 60 4.22 -9.38 -17.37
C LEU A 60 4.42 -10.18 -18.67
N GLY A 61 5.50 -9.88 -19.40
CA GLY A 61 5.85 -10.55 -20.65
C GLY A 61 4.88 -10.28 -21.81
N ARG A 62 3.97 -9.32 -21.66
CA ARG A 62 2.93 -8.99 -22.65
C ARG A 62 2.91 -7.51 -23.05
N THR A 63 3.82 -6.71 -22.51
CA THR A 63 3.89 -5.28 -22.79
C THR A 63 4.93 -4.92 -23.86
N PRO A 64 4.72 -3.82 -24.60
CA PRO A 64 5.74 -3.24 -25.47
C PRO A 64 6.98 -2.82 -24.66
N GLY A 65 8.13 -2.69 -25.34
CA GLY A 65 9.44 -2.49 -24.72
C GLY A 65 9.62 -1.22 -23.88
N ASN A 66 8.66 -0.27 -23.89
CA ASN A 66 8.65 0.94 -23.07
C ASN A 66 7.86 0.80 -21.76
N ILE A 67 7.25 -0.35 -21.49
CA ILE A 67 6.52 -0.61 -20.24
C ILE A 67 7.21 -1.75 -19.49
N VAL A 68 7.51 -1.53 -18.22
CA VAL A 68 8.16 -2.50 -17.35
C VAL A 68 7.28 -2.79 -16.14
N ALA A 69 7.16 -4.06 -15.79
CA ALA A 69 6.52 -4.49 -14.55
C ALA A 69 7.61 -4.76 -13.50
N ILE A 70 7.52 -4.06 -12.36
CA ILE A 70 8.51 -4.03 -11.29
C ILE A 70 7.89 -4.64 -10.03
N ARG A 71 8.68 -5.46 -9.33
CA ARG A 71 8.44 -5.84 -7.94
C ARG A 71 9.30 -4.94 -7.06
N PRO A 72 8.71 -3.92 -6.41
CA PRO A 72 9.50 -2.92 -5.71
C PRO A 72 9.96 -3.40 -4.33
N LEU A 73 9.41 -4.52 -3.85
CA LEU A 73 9.80 -5.22 -2.63
C LEU A 73 10.49 -6.54 -3.01
N LYS A 74 11.67 -6.80 -2.46
CA LYS A 74 12.46 -8.00 -2.77
C LYS A 74 13.26 -8.44 -1.56
N ASP A 75 13.34 -9.74 -1.32
CA ASP A 75 14.18 -10.34 -0.26
C ASP A 75 14.04 -9.67 1.12
N GLY A 76 12.83 -9.24 1.48
CA GLY A 76 12.57 -8.56 2.75
C GLY A 76 13.18 -7.15 2.83
N VAL A 77 13.34 -6.46 1.69
CA VAL A 77 13.73 -5.05 1.62
C VAL A 77 12.91 -4.30 0.57
N ILE A 78 12.93 -2.97 0.69
CA ILE A 78 12.44 -2.07 -0.36
C ILE A 78 13.56 -1.92 -1.40
N ALA A 79 13.38 -2.53 -2.57
CA ALA A 79 14.36 -2.48 -3.67
C ALA A 79 14.17 -1.26 -4.58
N ASP A 80 12.93 -0.76 -4.68
CA ASP A 80 12.60 0.48 -5.39
C ASP A 80 11.63 1.30 -4.53
N PHE A 81 12.14 2.38 -3.95
CA PHE A 81 11.39 3.19 -3.00
C PHE A 81 10.26 3.97 -3.69
N ASP A 82 10.55 4.66 -4.78
CA ASP A 82 9.57 5.49 -5.50
C ASP A 82 8.40 4.66 -6.01
N VAL A 83 8.68 3.44 -6.50
CA VAL A 83 7.64 2.52 -6.96
C VAL A 83 6.85 1.93 -5.78
N THR A 84 7.50 1.66 -4.64
CA THR A 84 6.81 1.23 -3.41
C THR A 84 5.86 2.30 -2.91
N GLU A 85 6.28 3.57 -2.90
CA GLU A 85 5.46 4.71 -2.49
C GLU A 85 4.17 4.79 -3.34
N LYS A 86 4.32 4.73 -4.66
CA LYS A 86 3.20 4.76 -5.61
C LYS A 86 2.26 3.56 -5.43
N MET A 87 2.80 2.36 -5.19
CA MET A 87 2.04 1.15 -4.93
C MET A 87 1.20 1.26 -3.65
N LEU A 88 1.85 1.67 -2.55
CA LEU A 88 1.23 1.84 -1.25
C LEU A 88 0.11 2.90 -1.31
N HIS A 89 0.41 4.04 -1.93
CA HIS A 89 -0.58 5.09 -2.16
C HIS A 89 -1.79 4.59 -2.94
N TYR A 90 -1.58 3.81 -4.01
CA TYR A 90 -2.66 3.22 -4.79
C TYR A 90 -3.53 2.28 -3.96
N PHE A 91 -2.94 1.35 -3.20
CA PHE A 91 -3.71 0.38 -2.42
C PHE A 91 -4.50 1.03 -1.29
N ILE A 92 -3.89 1.97 -0.55
CA ILE A 92 -4.59 2.73 0.49
C ILE A 92 -5.74 3.53 -0.14
N SER A 93 -5.49 4.23 -1.25
CA SER A 93 -6.51 5.01 -1.94
C SER A 93 -7.66 4.15 -2.47
N LYS A 94 -7.35 2.96 -3.02
CA LYS A 94 -8.33 1.99 -3.54
C LYS A 94 -9.28 1.49 -2.45
N VAL A 95 -8.78 1.24 -1.25
CA VAL A 95 -9.59 0.82 -0.10
C VAL A 95 -10.33 2.02 0.51
N HIS A 96 -9.65 3.16 0.69
CA HIS A 96 -10.20 4.34 1.35
C HIS A 96 -11.34 5.00 0.56
N ARG A 97 -11.19 5.20 -0.76
CA ARG A 97 -12.21 5.83 -1.62
C ARG A 97 -13.54 5.07 -1.65
N ARG A 98 -13.54 3.78 -1.31
CA ARG A 98 -14.75 2.96 -1.27
C ARG A 98 -15.59 3.18 -0.02
N ARG A 99 -15.07 3.83 1.04
CA ARG A 99 -15.68 3.72 2.37
C ARG A 99 -16.21 5.00 2.99
N THR A 100 -15.45 6.09 3.14
CA THR A 100 -15.97 7.27 3.87
C THR A 100 -15.20 8.58 3.60
N LEU A 101 -15.76 9.70 4.08
CA LEU A 101 -15.09 11.01 4.18
C LEU A 101 -14.05 11.11 5.32
N VAL A 102 -13.92 10.08 6.17
CA VAL A 102 -13.12 10.15 7.41
C VAL A 102 -11.74 9.54 7.20
N ARG A 103 -10.69 10.32 7.46
CA ARG A 103 -9.29 9.91 7.35
C ARG A 103 -8.93 8.80 8.36
N PRO A 104 -8.46 7.62 7.93
CA PRO A 104 -8.22 6.48 8.81
C PRO A 104 -6.87 6.57 9.54
N ARG A 105 -6.71 5.79 10.62
CA ARG A 105 -5.37 5.45 11.13
C ARG A 105 -4.87 4.19 10.43
N ILE A 106 -3.58 4.13 10.14
CA ILE A 106 -2.98 3.02 9.40
C ILE A 106 -1.80 2.44 10.18
N VAL A 107 -1.77 1.12 10.31
CA VAL A 107 -0.60 0.35 10.73
C VAL A 107 0.01 -0.31 9.49
N ILE A 108 1.32 -0.25 9.31
CA ILE A 108 2.00 -0.83 8.15
C ILE A 108 3.12 -1.75 8.64
N GLY A 109 3.05 -3.02 8.26
CA GLY A 109 4.17 -3.95 8.34
C GLY A 109 5.23 -3.54 7.32
N VAL A 110 6.45 -3.32 7.79
CA VAL A 110 7.59 -2.95 6.95
C VAL A 110 8.71 -3.96 7.16
N PRO A 111 9.54 -4.22 6.15
CA PRO A 111 10.60 -5.20 6.29
C PRO A 111 11.64 -4.78 7.34
N SER A 112 12.26 -5.73 8.06
CA SER A 112 13.23 -5.45 9.14
C SER A 112 14.48 -4.71 8.66
N GLY A 113 14.86 -4.85 7.39
CA GLY A 113 16.00 -4.15 6.78
C GLY A 113 15.77 -2.68 6.43
N ILE A 114 14.59 -2.12 6.71
CA ILE A 114 14.20 -0.78 6.27
C ILE A 114 14.98 0.35 6.98
N THR A 115 15.52 1.29 6.20
CA THR A 115 16.28 2.43 6.73
C THR A 115 15.36 3.52 7.32
N GLN A 116 15.90 4.43 8.13
CA GLN A 116 15.11 5.54 8.70
C GLN A 116 14.53 6.49 7.63
N VAL A 117 15.25 6.66 6.51
CA VAL A 117 14.79 7.48 5.39
C VAL A 117 13.61 6.81 4.69
N GLU A 118 13.71 5.50 4.43
CA GLU A 118 12.62 4.71 3.87
C GLU A 118 11.39 4.68 4.79
N LYS A 119 11.58 4.48 6.11
CA LYS A 119 10.48 4.54 7.09
C LYS A 119 9.73 5.87 7.03
N ARG A 120 10.47 6.99 6.99
CA ARG A 120 9.85 8.32 6.90
C ARG A 120 9.01 8.45 5.64
N ALA A 121 9.54 8.01 4.51
CA ALA A 121 8.88 8.19 3.24
C ALA A 121 7.70 7.19 3.06
N VAL A 122 7.75 5.97 3.61
CA VAL A 122 6.56 5.08 3.74
C VAL A 122 5.46 5.76 4.55
N ARG A 123 5.81 6.40 5.68
CA ARG A 123 4.86 7.17 6.48
C ARG A 123 4.27 8.32 5.68
N ASP A 124 5.09 9.09 4.98
CA ASP A 124 4.65 10.24 4.17
C ASP A 124 3.72 9.80 3.03
N SER A 125 4.00 8.66 2.38
CA SER A 125 3.14 8.03 1.37
C SER A 125 1.74 7.76 1.89
N ALA A 126 1.65 7.10 3.05
CA ALA A 126 0.38 6.74 3.68
C ALA A 126 -0.40 7.99 4.14
N MET A 127 0.31 9.00 4.64
CA MET A 127 -0.29 10.31 4.98
C MET A 127 -0.87 11.02 3.75
N GLN A 128 -0.15 11.01 2.62
CA GLN A 128 -0.61 11.54 1.34
C GLN A 128 -1.80 10.74 0.77
N ALA A 129 -1.85 9.44 1.02
CA ALA A 129 -2.96 8.57 0.65
C ALA A 129 -4.24 8.78 1.49
N GLY A 130 -4.22 9.73 2.43
CA GLY A 130 -5.38 10.13 3.21
C GLY A 130 -5.37 9.68 4.66
N ALA A 131 -4.30 9.03 5.15
CA ALA A 131 -4.19 8.68 6.55
C ALA A 131 -4.20 9.93 7.46
N ARG A 132 -4.67 9.73 8.70
CA ARG A 132 -4.59 10.70 9.80
C ARG A 132 -3.37 10.44 10.69
N GLU A 133 -3.11 9.17 10.96
CA GLU A 133 -1.99 8.70 11.77
C GLU A 133 -1.41 7.43 11.12
N VAL A 134 -0.08 7.28 11.16
CA VAL A 134 0.62 6.13 10.58
C VAL A 134 1.62 5.55 11.56
N TYR A 135 1.45 4.27 11.84
CA TYR A 135 2.33 3.45 12.67
C TYR A 135 3.03 2.43 11.80
N LEU A 136 4.34 2.27 11.99
CA LEU A 136 5.14 1.28 11.29
C LEU A 136 5.53 0.19 12.27
N ILE A 137 5.43 -1.07 11.86
CA ILE A 137 5.85 -2.24 12.62
C ILE A 137 6.86 -2.99 11.76
N GLU A 138 8.06 -3.21 12.28
CA GLU A 138 9.04 -4.06 11.61
C GLU A 138 8.60 -5.52 11.68
N GLU A 139 8.65 -6.20 10.54
CA GLU A 139 8.42 -7.64 10.45
C GLU A 139 9.59 -8.42 11.09
N PRO A 140 9.34 -9.61 11.66
CA PRO A 140 10.38 -10.43 12.31
C PRO A 140 11.56 -10.81 11.42
#